data_AF-A0A558ZXA8-F1
#
_entry.id   AF-A0A558ZXA8-F1
#
_cell.length_a   1.000
_cell.length_b   1.000
_cell.length_c   1.000
_cell.angle_alpha   90.00
_cell.angle_beta   90.00
_cell.angle_gamma   90.00
#
_symmetry.space_group_name_H-M   'P 1'
#
loop_
_entity.id
_entity.type
_entity.pdbx_description
1 polymer ?
#
loop_
_entity_poly.entity_id
_entity_poly.type
_entity_poly.pdbx_seq_one_letter_code
_entity_poly.pdbx_strand_id
1 'polypeptide(L)'
;IQGDEEAGVTIMEMVKEMDAGDMISRRSIPITDEDNVGTLFEKLALVGRDLLLDTLPAYIAGEIKPEPQDPSQVTFSPNIKPEEEKLDWTKSNRQLFNQIRGMNPWPVAHTFLKGDRFKIYEALPVEGQGNPGEILSIGKKELIVATAEGALSLKQVQPAGKPKMDIASFLNGVGRTLTVGERFGD
;
A
#
# COMPACT_ATOMS: atom_id res chain seq x y z
N ILE A 1 1.42 -4.47 1.23
CA ILE A 1 2.51 -4.21 0.23
C ILE A 1 2.86 -5.47 -0.55
N GLN A 2 3.01 -6.63 0.09
CA GLN A 2 3.46 -7.86 -0.60
C GLN A 2 2.40 -8.48 -1.54
N GLY A 3 1.15 -8.06 -1.43
CA GLY A 3 0.07 -8.50 -2.33
C GLY A 3 -0.83 -9.57 -1.74
N ASP A 4 -0.83 -9.72 -0.41
CA ASP A 4 -1.75 -10.61 0.30
C ASP A 4 -3.20 -10.30 -0.04
N GLU A 5 -4.01 -11.35 -0.16
CA GLU A 5 -5.42 -11.27 -0.53
C GLU A 5 -6.33 -11.03 0.68
N GLU A 6 -5.84 -11.28 1.89
CA GLU A 6 -6.56 -11.08 3.14
C GLU A 6 -5.66 -10.53 4.25
N ALA A 7 -6.29 -9.85 5.21
CA ALA A 7 -5.69 -9.44 6.47
C ALA A 7 -6.66 -9.73 7.61
N GLY A 8 -6.18 -9.76 8.84
CA GLY A 8 -7.02 -10.07 9.98
C GLY A 8 -6.52 -9.54 11.30
N VAL A 9 -7.30 -9.82 12.34
CA VAL A 9 -6.90 -9.58 13.73
C VAL A 9 -6.83 -10.93 14.43
N THR A 10 -5.76 -11.11 15.19
CA THR A 10 -5.59 -12.24 16.10
C THR A 10 -5.53 -11.71 17.52
N ILE A 11 -6.34 -12.28 18.40
CA ILE A 11 -6.21 -12.11 19.85
C ILE A 11 -5.29 -13.24 20.31
N MET A 12 -4.21 -12.89 20.99
CA MET A 12 -3.20 -13.83 21.45
C MET A 12 -2.75 -13.49 22.87
N GLU A 13 -2.18 -14.47 23.55
CA GLU A 13 -1.49 -14.25 24.81
C GLU A 13 -0.22 -13.42 24.60
N MET A 14 0.17 -12.67 25.62
CA MET A 14 1.42 -11.92 25.60
C MET A 14 2.53 -12.77 26.20
N VAL A 15 3.58 -13.02 25.41
CA VAL A 15 4.82 -13.67 25.84
C VAL A 15 6.00 -12.72 25.70
N LYS A 16 7.22 -13.15 26.08
CA LYS A 16 8.41 -12.30 26.05
C LYS A 16 8.87 -12.04 24.61
N GLU A 17 8.75 -13.06 23.78
CA GLU A 17 9.03 -13.02 22.35
C GLU A 17 7.96 -12.16 21.64
N MET A 18 8.41 -11.34 20.68
CA MET A 18 7.53 -10.41 19.95
C MET A 18 6.48 -11.17 19.16
N ASP A 19 5.20 -10.88 19.43
CA ASP A 19 4.03 -11.43 18.73
C ASP A 19 4.00 -12.97 18.62
N ALA A 20 4.56 -13.69 19.61
CA ALA A 20 4.75 -15.14 19.56
C ALA A 20 3.88 -15.95 20.54
N GLY A 21 2.92 -15.30 21.22
CA GLY A 21 2.07 -16.00 22.17
C GLY A 21 0.99 -16.83 21.50
N ASP A 22 0.38 -17.72 22.27
CA ASP A 22 -0.66 -18.63 21.77
C ASP A 22 -1.89 -17.83 21.31
N MET A 23 -2.46 -18.25 20.19
CA MET A 23 -3.61 -17.60 19.55
C MET A 23 -4.91 -18.04 20.23
N ILE A 24 -5.70 -17.07 20.69
CA ILE A 24 -7.00 -17.31 21.35
C ILE A 24 -8.12 -17.34 20.31
N SER A 25 -8.12 -16.38 19.39
CA SER A 25 -9.11 -16.29 18.31
C SER A 25 -8.58 -15.42 17.17
N ARG A 26 -9.13 -15.62 15.96
CA ARG A 26 -8.76 -14.83 14.77
C ARG A 26 -9.95 -14.60 13.86
N ARG A 27 -9.92 -13.50 13.11
CA ARG A 27 -10.88 -13.20 12.04
C ARG A 27 -10.17 -12.48 10.90
N SER A 28 -10.41 -12.91 9.66
CA SER A 28 -9.86 -12.29 8.45
C SER A 28 -10.94 -11.56 7.65
N ILE A 29 -10.48 -10.63 6.82
CA ILE A 29 -11.26 -9.88 5.82
C ILE A 29 -10.46 -9.80 4.52
N PRO A 30 -11.13 -9.76 3.35
CA PRO A 30 -10.44 -9.60 2.08
C PRO A 30 -9.80 -8.21 1.97
N ILE A 31 -8.62 -8.15 1.33
CA ILE A 31 -7.97 -6.92 0.87
C ILE A 31 -8.39 -6.69 -0.57
N THR A 32 -9.12 -5.60 -0.82
CA THR A 32 -9.59 -5.25 -2.17
C THR A 32 -8.63 -4.29 -2.87
N ASP A 33 -8.79 -4.11 -4.19
CA ASP A 33 -8.00 -3.12 -4.94
C ASP A 33 -8.38 -1.68 -4.56
N GLU A 34 -9.56 -1.48 -3.97
CA GLU A 34 -10.01 -0.21 -3.39
C GLU A 34 -9.36 0.07 -2.01
N ASP A 35 -8.69 -0.91 -1.40
CA ASP A 35 -8.07 -0.74 -0.09
C ASP A 35 -6.67 -0.12 -0.15
N ASN A 36 -6.47 0.84 0.75
CA ASN A 36 -5.17 1.34 1.17
C ASN A 36 -4.92 1.03 2.65
N VAL A 37 -3.73 1.34 3.17
CA VAL A 37 -3.42 1.03 4.58
C VAL A 37 -4.33 1.79 5.56
N GLY A 38 -4.80 2.99 5.20
CA GLY A 38 -5.77 3.74 6.00
C GLY A 38 -7.15 3.07 6.07
N THR A 39 -7.72 2.68 4.93
CA THR A 39 -9.03 2.02 4.90
C THR A 39 -8.98 0.64 5.53
N LEU A 40 -7.89 -0.11 5.31
CA LEU A 40 -7.69 -1.41 5.91
C LEU A 40 -7.55 -1.30 7.44
N PHE A 41 -6.86 -0.28 7.94
CA PHE A 41 -6.76 0.00 9.37
C PHE A 41 -8.15 0.25 10.00
N GLU A 42 -8.99 1.08 9.38
CA GLU A 42 -10.35 1.33 9.87
C GLU A 42 -11.20 0.05 9.88
N LYS A 43 -11.13 -0.76 8.82
CA LYS A 43 -11.82 -2.06 8.75
C LYS A 43 -11.35 -3.01 9.85
N LEU A 44 -10.03 -3.16 10.03
CA LEU A 44 -9.45 -4.06 11.04
C LEU A 44 -9.73 -3.59 12.47
N ALA A 45 -9.84 -2.29 12.71
CA ALA A 45 -10.23 -1.76 14.03
C ALA A 45 -11.63 -2.24 14.44
N LEU A 46 -12.58 -2.27 13.50
CA LEU A 46 -13.92 -2.81 13.76
C LEU A 46 -13.89 -4.33 13.98
N VAL A 47 -13.15 -5.06 13.14
CA VAL A 47 -12.95 -6.51 13.28
C VAL A 47 -12.38 -6.86 14.64
N GLY A 48 -11.34 -6.15 15.08
CA GLY A 48 -10.68 -6.39 16.36
C GLY A 48 -11.58 -6.09 17.56
N ARG A 49 -12.35 -4.99 17.50
CA ARG A 49 -13.36 -4.66 18.52
C ARG A 49 -14.37 -5.79 18.68
N ASP A 50 -14.97 -6.22 17.57
CA ASP A 50 -16.04 -7.23 17.59
C ASP A 50 -15.49 -8.59 18.02
N LEU A 51 -14.32 -8.98 17.49
CA LEU A 51 -13.65 -10.22 17.89
C LEU A 51 -13.33 -10.23 19.38
N LEU A 52 -12.89 -9.10 19.96
CA LEU A 52 -12.59 -9.03 21.39
C LEU A 52 -13.84 -9.20 22.25
N LEU A 53 -14.94 -8.54 21.88
CA LEU A 53 -16.21 -8.65 22.60
C LEU A 53 -16.79 -10.08 22.52
N ASP A 54 -16.65 -10.74 21.38
CA ASP A 54 -17.10 -12.12 21.16
C ASP A 54 -16.26 -13.14 21.96
N THR A 55 -14.93 -12.95 21.99
CA THR A 55 -13.98 -13.94 22.52
C THR A 55 -13.79 -13.84 24.04
N LEU A 56 -13.74 -12.63 24.59
CA LEU A 56 -13.29 -12.40 25.96
C LEU A 56 -14.11 -13.15 27.04
N PRO A 57 -15.46 -13.22 26.97
CA PRO A 57 -16.25 -13.92 27.98
C PRO A 57 -15.92 -15.43 28.08
N ALA A 58 -15.88 -16.13 26.94
CA ALA A 58 -15.59 -17.56 26.88
C ALA A 58 -14.13 -17.86 27.26
N TYR A 59 -13.20 -16.97 26.91
CA TYR A 59 -11.82 -17.08 27.34
C TYR A 59 -11.67 -16.98 28.87
N ILE A 60 -12.33 -15.99 29.51
CA ILE A 60 -12.31 -15.85 30.98
C ILE A 60 -13.00 -17.03 31.68
N ALA A 61 -14.02 -17.61 31.07
CA ALA A 61 -14.70 -18.81 31.57
C ALA A 61 -13.86 -20.10 31.45
N GLY A 62 -12.70 -20.04 30.79
CA GLY A 62 -11.83 -21.21 30.55
C GLY A 62 -12.36 -22.16 29.46
N GLU A 63 -13.27 -21.69 28.62
CA GLU A 63 -13.90 -22.48 27.55
C GLU A 63 -13.05 -22.49 26.27
N ILE A 64 -12.20 -21.49 26.08
CA ILE A 64 -11.27 -21.38 24.96
C ILE A 64 -9.87 -21.81 25.42
N LYS A 65 -9.27 -22.74 24.66
CA LYS A 65 -7.87 -23.12 24.82
C LYS A 65 -7.05 -22.40 23.75
N PRO A 66 -6.05 -21.57 24.13
CA PRO A 66 -5.12 -20.98 23.18
C PRO A 66 -4.41 -22.03 22.32
N GLU A 67 -4.17 -21.71 21.06
CA GLU A 67 -3.48 -22.55 20.09
C GLU A 67 -2.07 -22.01 19.82
N PRO A 68 -1.00 -22.82 19.96
CA PRO A 68 0.35 -22.35 19.68
C PRO A 68 0.54 -22.01 18.20
N GLN A 69 1.33 -20.98 17.94
CA GLN A 69 1.70 -20.61 16.56
C GLN A 69 2.62 -21.66 15.94
N ASP A 70 2.50 -21.87 14.62
CA ASP A 70 3.41 -22.71 13.85
C ASP A 70 4.66 -21.90 13.44
N PRO A 71 5.85 -22.21 13.99
CA PRO A 71 7.07 -21.45 13.67
C PRO A 71 7.45 -21.47 12.20
N SER A 72 7.00 -22.46 11.42
CA SER A 72 7.28 -22.55 9.99
C SER A 72 6.48 -21.57 9.14
N GLN A 73 5.41 -20.99 9.69
CA GLN A 73 4.53 -20.02 9.02
C GLN A 73 4.79 -18.57 9.45
N VAL A 74 5.77 -18.35 10.34
CA VAL A 74 6.09 -17.02 10.85
C VAL A 74 6.68 -16.14 9.74
N THR A 75 6.07 -14.99 9.53
CA THR A 75 6.57 -13.92 8.67
C THR A 75 6.77 -12.65 9.49
N PHE A 76 7.74 -11.83 9.11
CA PHE A 76 7.99 -10.54 9.77
C PHE A 76 7.50 -9.37 8.92
N SER A 77 6.87 -8.40 9.57
CA SER A 77 6.50 -7.12 8.98
C SER A 77 7.32 -6.00 9.63
N PRO A 78 8.58 -5.76 9.18
CA PRO A 78 9.42 -4.72 9.74
C PRO A 78 8.87 -3.32 9.44
N ASN A 79 9.32 -2.33 10.21
CA ASN A 79 9.05 -0.92 9.90
C ASN A 79 9.57 -0.54 8.52
N ILE A 80 8.77 0.19 7.76
CA ILE A 80 9.13 0.74 6.45
C ILE A 80 10.27 1.74 6.63
N LYS A 81 11.37 1.54 5.92
CA LYS A 81 12.49 2.49 5.89
C LYS A 81 12.27 3.58 4.84
N PRO A 82 12.86 4.77 4.99
CA PRO A 82 12.73 5.86 4.00
C PRO A 82 13.12 5.45 2.57
N GLU A 83 14.08 4.54 2.40
CA GLU A 83 14.53 4.06 1.09
C GLU A 83 13.45 3.17 0.42
N GLU A 84 12.65 2.47 1.22
CA GLU A 84 11.55 1.62 0.74
C GLU A 84 10.33 2.44 0.35
N GLU A 85 10.23 3.71 0.76
CA GLU A 85 9.19 4.63 0.28
C GLU A 85 9.38 4.98 -1.21
N LYS A 86 10.60 4.80 -1.74
CA LYS A 86 10.92 5.14 -3.13
C LYS A 86 10.39 4.06 -4.08
N LEU A 87 9.70 4.50 -5.12
CA LEU A 87 9.24 3.64 -6.20
C LEU A 87 10.41 3.29 -7.12
N ASP A 88 10.57 2.00 -7.33
CA ASP A 88 11.49 1.43 -8.30
C ASP A 88 10.69 1.04 -9.55
N TRP A 89 10.76 1.86 -10.60
CA TRP A 89 10.00 1.67 -11.83
C TRP A 89 10.35 0.38 -12.57
N THR A 90 11.44 -0.32 -12.20
CA THR A 90 11.80 -1.63 -12.75
C THR A 90 10.96 -2.78 -12.18
N LYS A 91 10.04 -2.51 -11.25
CA LYS A 91 9.02 -3.46 -10.78
C LYS A 91 7.80 -3.46 -11.70
N SER A 92 6.95 -4.48 -11.56
CA SER A 92 5.66 -4.55 -12.27
C SER A 92 4.67 -3.49 -11.78
N ASN A 93 3.67 -3.16 -12.60
CA ASN A 93 2.61 -2.24 -12.21
C ASN A 93 1.86 -2.69 -10.94
N ARG A 94 1.67 -4.00 -10.75
CA ARG A 94 0.97 -4.57 -9.59
C ARG A 94 1.78 -4.41 -8.30
N GLN A 95 3.10 -4.62 -8.37
CA GLN A 95 4.00 -4.40 -7.23
C GLN A 95 4.00 -2.92 -6.82
N LEU A 96 4.12 -2.00 -7.78
CA LEU A 96 4.11 -0.57 -7.49
C LEU A 96 2.74 -0.09 -7.02
N PHE A 97 1.65 -0.60 -7.60
CA PHE A 97 0.29 -0.35 -7.13
C PHE A 97 0.11 -0.76 -5.65
N ASN A 98 0.56 -1.97 -5.28
CA ASN A 98 0.51 -2.46 -3.91
C ASN A 98 1.40 -1.66 -2.94
N GLN A 99 2.53 -1.15 -3.42
CA GLN A 99 3.40 -0.26 -2.64
C GLN A 99 2.71 1.09 -2.40
N ILE A 100 2.14 1.71 -3.44
CA ILE A 100 1.42 2.99 -3.37
C ILE A 100 0.27 2.90 -2.37
N ARG A 101 -0.64 1.94 -2.53
CA ARG A 101 -1.79 1.78 -1.62
C ARG A 101 -1.37 1.34 -0.21
N GLY A 102 -0.32 0.52 -0.11
CA GLY A 102 0.24 0.09 1.18
C GLY A 102 0.96 1.19 1.97
N MET A 103 1.18 2.36 1.36
CA MET A 103 1.80 3.54 1.99
C MET A 103 0.87 4.75 2.03
N ASN A 104 -0.40 4.62 1.64
CA ASN A 104 -1.40 5.70 1.66
C ASN A 104 -2.34 5.50 2.86
N PRO A 105 -2.43 6.44 3.83
CA PRO A 105 -2.03 7.86 3.74
C PRO A 105 -0.63 8.21 4.27
N TRP A 106 0.09 7.26 4.84
CA TRP A 106 1.44 7.46 5.38
C TRP A 106 2.26 6.16 5.22
N PRO A 107 3.57 6.23 4.88
CA PRO A 107 4.43 7.41 4.69
C PRO A 107 4.34 8.08 3.29
N VAL A 108 3.56 7.48 2.39
CA VAL A 108 3.37 7.84 0.97
C VAL A 108 4.56 7.47 0.09
N ALA A 109 4.29 6.63 -0.91
CA ALA A 109 5.28 6.27 -1.91
C ALA A 109 5.69 7.50 -2.75
N HIS A 110 6.95 7.55 -3.17
CA HIS A 110 7.48 8.66 -3.94
C HIS A 110 8.46 8.23 -5.03
N THR A 111 8.67 9.10 -6.00
CA THR A 111 9.68 8.96 -7.04
C THR A 111 10.31 10.34 -7.30
N PHE A 112 11.08 10.45 -8.38
CA PHE A 112 11.63 11.73 -8.84
C PHE A 112 11.10 12.06 -10.23
N LEU A 113 10.94 13.35 -10.48
CA LEU A 113 10.59 13.90 -11.79
C LEU A 113 11.45 15.14 -12.00
N LYS A 114 12.36 15.11 -12.99
CA LYS A 114 13.34 16.18 -13.22
C LYS A 114 14.21 16.48 -11.99
N GLY A 115 14.53 15.44 -11.20
CA GLY A 115 15.32 15.55 -9.96
C GLY A 115 14.54 15.98 -8.72
N ASP A 116 13.28 16.40 -8.87
CA ASP A 116 12.44 16.82 -7.74
C ASP A 116 11.62 15.65 -7.19
N ARG A 117 11.49 15.57 -5.86
CA ARG A 117 10.68 14.53 -5.19
C ARG A 117 9.20 14.67 -5.59
N PHE A 118 8.61 13.57 -5.99
CA PHE A 118 7.23 13.50 -6.49
C PHE A 118 6.49 12.36 -5.77
N LYS A 119 5.54 12.70 -4.91
CA LYS A 119 4.74 11.71 -4.16
C LYS A 119 3.54 11.24 -4.97
N ILE A 120 3.23 9.94 -4.86
CA ILE A 120 2.09 9.31 -5.50
C ILE A 120 1.22 8.69 -4.41
N TYR A 121 -0.03 9.16 -4.31
CA TYR A 121 -1.01 8.68 -3.34
C TYR A 121 -1.90 7.59 -3.92
N GLU A 122 -2.29 7.76 -5.19
CA GLU A 122 -3.21 6.86 -5.87
C GLU A 122 -2.79 6.71 -7.33
N ALA A 123 -2.77 5.46 -7.79
CA ALA A 123 -2.56 5.07 -9.17
C ALA A 123 -3.35 3.81 -9.45
N LEU A 124 -3.67 3.54 -10.72
CA LEU A 124 -4.32 2.30 -11.14
C LEU A 124 -3.41 1.52 -12.10
N PRO A 125 -3.29 0.20 -11.97
CA PRO A 125 -2.61 -0.63 -12.96
C PRO A 125 -3.40 -0.61 -14.26
N VAL A 126 -2.68 -0.41 -15.37
CA VAL A 126 -3.23 -0.42 -16.73
C VAL A 126 -2.25 -1.18 -17.64
N GLU A 127 -2.72 -1.59 -18.81
CA GLU A 127 -1.85 -2.12 -19.85
C GLU A 127 -0.99 -1.00 -20.44
N GLY A 128 0.23 -1.34 -20.84
CA GLY A 128 1.17 -0.41 -21.44
C GLY A 128 2.57 -1.01 -21.54
N GLN A 129 3.32 -0.58 -22.54
CA GLN A 129 4.69 -1.03 -22.75
C GLN A 129 5.57 0.17 -23.10
N GLY A 130 6.71 0.26 -22.43
CA GLY A 130 7.74 1.28 -22.63
C GLY A 130 8.90 1.03 -21.68
N ASN A 131 9.83 1.97 -21.58
CA ASN A 131 10.92 1.83 -20.63
C ASN A 131 10.42 2.15 -19.20
N PRO A 132 10.90 1.46 -18.16
CA PRO A 132 10.61 1.79 -16.77
C PRO A 132 10.69 3.30 -16.48
N GLY A 133 9.59 3.86 -15.96
CA GLY A 133 9.46 5.28 -15.61
C GLY A 133 9.06 6.19 -16.77
N GLU A 134 8.99 5.69 -18.01
CA GLU A 134 8.63 6.48 -19.18
C GLU A 134 7.16 6.89 -19.20
N ILE A 135 6.89 8.17 -19.46
CA ILE A 135 5.54 8.69 -19.68
C ILE A 135 5.06 8.21 -21.06
N LEU A 136 4.08 7.31 -21.07
CA LEU A 136 3.50 6.72 -22.27
C LEU A 136 2.43 7.61 -22.90
N SER A 137 1.60 8.24 -22.06
CA SER A 137 0.52 9.10 -22.53
C SER A 137 0.23 10.23 -21.55
N ILE A 138 -0.17 11.37 -22.12
CA ILE A 138 -0.64 12.54 -21.39
C ILE A 138 -1.99 12.93 -22.01
N GLY A 139 -3.07 12.75 -21.23
CA GLY A 139 -4.43 13.17 -21.57
C GLY A 139 -4.91 14.33 -20.69
N LYS A 140 -6.17 14.74 -20.82
CA LYS A 140 -6.75 15.82 -19.99
C LYS A 140 -6.83 15.47 -18.50
N LYS A 141 -6.98 14.18 -18.18
CA LYS A 141 -7.17 13.65 -16.82
C LYS A 141 -6.37 12.37 -16.60
N GLU A 142 -5.33 12.18 -17.40
CA GLU A 142 -4.61 10.91 -17.45
C GLU A 142 -3.13 11.17 -17.66
N LEU A 143 -2.31 10.52 -16.85
CA LEU A 143 -0.87 10.41 -17.01
C LEU A 143 -0.52 8.94 -16.82
N ILE A 144 -0.09 8.27 -17.89
CA ILE A 144 0.31 6.87 -17.85
C ILE A 144 1.83 6.78 -17.85
N VAL A 145 2.36 6.04 -16.87
CA VAL A 145 3.80 5.82 -16.70
C VAL A 145 4.10 4.33 -16.80
N ALA A 146 5.01 3.97 -17.70
CA ALA A 146 5.46 2.60 -17.89
C ALA A 146 6.21 2.07 -16.66
N THR A 147 6.03 0.78 -16.43
CA THR A 147 6.78 0.00 -15.44
C THR A 147 7.54 -1.11 -16.16
N ALA A 148 8.19 -2.05 -15.47
CA ALA A 148 8.79 -3.19 -16.16
C ALA A 148 7.77 -4.13 -16.81
N GLU A 149 6.56 -4.20 -16.24
CA GLU A 149 5.44 -4.98 -16.78
C GLU A 149 4.13 -4.21 -16.58
N GLY A 150 3.52 -3.80 -17.70
CA GLY A 150 2.36 -2.92 -17.69
C GLY A 150 2.72 -1.47 -17.36
N ALA A 151 1.71 -0.68 -17.03
CA ALA A 151 1.86 0.73 -16.69
C ALA A 151 0.96 1.15 -15.50
N LEU A 152 1.20 2.33 -14.96
CA LEU A 152 0.40 2.98 -13.93
C LEU A 152 -0.27 4.24 -14.47
N SER A 153 -1.59 4.33 -14.32
CA SER A 153 -2.35 5.57 -14.53
C SER A 153 -2.40 6.35 -13.21
N LEU A 154 -1.64 7.44 -13.12
CA LEU A 154 -1.56 8.23 -11.89
C LEU A 154 -2.87 9.00 -11.67
N LYS A 155 -3.42 8.95 -10.45
CA LYS A 155 -4.70 9.58 -10.10
C LYS A 155 -4.53 10.75 -9.15
N GLN A 156 -3.70 10.58 -8.12
CA GLN A 156 -3.49 11.57 -7.08
C GLN A 156 -2.02 11.68 -6.70
N VAL A 157 -1.50 12.89 -6.76
CA VAL A 157 -0.06 13.17 -6.74
C VAL A 157 0.25 14.39 -5.89
N GLN A 158 1.52 14.54 -5.51
CA GLN A 158 2.02 15.73 -4.84
C GLN A 158 3.45 16.04 -5.31
N PRO A 159 3.60 17.00 -6.24
CA PRO A 159 4.90 17.53 -6.62
C PRO A 159 5.61 18.23 -5.44
N ALA A 160 6.93 18.33 -5.49
CA ALA A 160 7.72 19.04 -4.50
C ALA A 160 7.18 20.47 -4.25
N GLY A 161 7.02 20.82 -2.97
CA GLY A 161 6.53 22.14 -2.56
C GLY A 161 5.08 22.46 -2.94
N LYS A 162 4.28 21.47 -3.38
CA LYS A 162 2.87 21.65 -3.74
C LYS A 162 1.94 20.87 -2.81
N PRO A 163 0.67 21.30 -2.67
CA PRO A 163 -0.34 20.49 -2.01
C PRO A 163 -0.63 19.22 -2.81
N LYS A 164 -1.18 18.21 -2.13
CA LYS A 164 -1.78 17.01 -2.73
C LYS A 164 -2.88 17.43 -3.71
N MET A 165 -2.89 16.87 -4.91
CA MET A 165 -3.85 17.22 -5.97
C MET A 165 -4.19 16.02 -6.86
N ASP A 166 -5.31 16.12 -7.59
CA ASP A 166 -5.64 15.18 -8.64
C ASP A 166 -4.72 15.36 -9.86
N ILE A 167 -4.65 14.33 -10.70
CA ILE A 167 -3.77 14.33 -11.87
C ILE A 167 -4.15 15.40 -12.90
N ALA A 168 -5.43 15.74 -13.03
CA ALA A 168 -5.89 16.74 -13.98
C ALA A 168 -5.40 18.15 -13.58
N SER A 169 -5.45 18.47 -12.30
CA SER A 169 -4.95 19.71 -11.70
C SER A 169 -3.45 19.83 -11.85
N PHE A 170 -2.73 18.71 -11.67
CA PHE A 170 -1.29 18.65 -11.94
C PHE A 170 -0.99 18.98 -13.40
N LEU A 171 -1.65 18.32 -14.36
CA LEU A 171 -1.42 18.49 -15.80
C LEU A 171 -1.82 19.89 -16.32
N ASN A 172 -2.86 20.50 -15.76
CA ASN A 172 -3.25 21.88 -16.11
C ASN A 172 -2.34 22.94 -15.47
N GLY A 173 -1.63 22.58 -14.40
CA GLY A 173 -0.78 23.47 -13.64
C GLY A 173 0.71 23.25 -13.92
N VAL A 174 1.40 22.73 -12.91
CA VAL A 174 2.87 22.59 -12.92
C VAL A 174 3.37 21.49 -13.86
N GLY A 175 2.51 20.53 -14.23
CA GLY A 175 2.82 19.44 -15.16
C GLY A 175 2.57 19.80 -16.63
N ARG A 176 2.12 21.02 -16.96
CA ARG A 176 1.73 21.41 -18.33
C ARG A 176 2.84 21.30 -19.39
N THR A 177 4.09 21.29 -18.95
CA THR A 177 5.27 21.20 -19.82
C THR A 177 5.81 19.78 -19.94
N LEU A 178 5.16 18.80 -19.32
CA LEU A 178 5.51 17.39 -19.50
C LEU A 178 5.23 16.95 -20.93
N THR A 179 6.15 16.15 -21.44
CA THR A 179 6.05 15.53 -22.76
C THR A 179 6.12 14.02 -22.64
N VAL A 180 5.47 13.33 -23.59
CA VAL A 180 5.57 11.88 -23.72
C VAL A 180 7.03 11.50 -23.99
N GLY A 181 7.51 10.43 -23.36
CA GLY A 181 8.90 9.99 -23.41
C GLY A 181 9.79 10.55 -22.28
N GLU A 182 9.35 11.59 -21.56
CA GLU A 182 9.99 11.98 -20.30
C GLU A 182 9.87 10.86 -19.27
N ARG A 183 10.78 10.83 -18.28
CA ARG A 183 10.87 9.73 -17.31
C ARG A 183 10.75 10.19 -15.87
N PHE A 184 10.02 9.40 -15.09
CA PHE A 184 10.12 9.35 -13.65
C PHE A 184 11.25 8.41 -13.23
N GLY A 185 11.80 8.66 -12.05
CA GLY A 185 13.00 7.98 -11.56
C GLY A 185 14.18 8.95 -11.45
N ASP A 186 15.34 8.40 -11.08
CA ASP A 186 16.59 9.16 -10.99
C ASP A 186 17.13 9.57 -12.36
#